data_AF-A0A1C5ZSJ4-F1
#
_entry.id   AF-A0A1C5ZSJ4-F1
#
_cell.length_a   1.000
_cell.length_b   1.000
_cell.length_c   1.000
_cell.angle_alpha   90.00
_cell.angle_beta   90.00
_cell.angle_gamma   90.00
#
_symmetry.space_group_name_H-M   'P 1'
#
loop_
_entity.id
_entity.type
_entity.pdbx_description
1 polymer ?
#
loop_
_entity_poly.entity_id
_entity_poly.type
_entity_poly.pdbx_seq_one_letter_code
_entity_poly.pdbx_strand_id
1 'polypeptide(L)'
;MFDEIYDGPLLIAEKILLSHEPVYALSWCLNIHGHDHSNIEPYKIGCKHLNLAANVCGYMPVSLGKLIKEGILSDILSIYRITIDQATGEKKNGEAVPDN
;
A
#
# COMPACT_ATOMS: atom_id res chain seq x y z
N MET A 1 12.72 20.77 13.81
CA MET A 1 11.28 20.75 14.16
C MET A 1 10.52 20.41 12.89
N PHE A 2 9.43 19.65 12.95
CA PHE A 2 8.65 19.25 11.77
C PHE A 2 7.64 20.34 11.39
N ASP A 3 7.44 20.58 10.10
CA ASP A 3 6.49 21.59 9.59
C ASP A 3 5.03 21.09 9.62
N GLU A 4 4.82 19.79 9.43
CA GLU A 4 3.51 19.15 9.41
C GLU A 4 3.53 17.88 10.28
N ILE A 5 2.50 17.72 11.11
CA ILE A 5 2.30 16.55 11.98
C ILE A 5 0.84 16.12 11.82
N TYR A 6 0.63 14.84 11.54
CA TYR A 6 -0.67 14.25 11.32
C TYR A 6 -0.90 13.15 12.36
N ASP A 7 -2.06 13.17 13.02
CA ASP A 7 -2.41 12.19 14.06
C ASP A 7 -2.84 10.82 13.49
N GLY A 8 -2.95 10.70 12.17
CA GLY A 8 -3.42 9.49 11.52
C GLY A 8 -2.76 9.23 10.17
N PRO A 9 -3.08 8.07 9.55
CA PRO A 9 -2.57 7.71 8.23
C PRO A 9 -2.93 8.75 7.17
N LEU A 10 -1.99 9.04 6.27
CA LEU A 10 -2.14 10.03 5.22
C LEU A 10 -1.93 9.40 3.85
N LEU A 11 -2.96 9.46 3.00
CA LEU A 11 -2.83 9.11 1.59
C LEU A 11 -2.28 10.33 0.84
N ILE A 12 -1.01 10.26 0.43
CA ILE A 12 -0.32 11.38 -0.26
C ILE A 12 -0.38 11.26 -1.79
N ALA A 13 -0.75 10.08 -2.29
CA ALA A 13 -1.00 9.80 -3.70
C ALA A 13 -1.92 8.57 -3.82
N GLU A 14 -2.50 8.36 -5.00
CA GLU A 14 -3.42 7.24 -5.29
C GLU A 14 -2.93 5.87 -4.80
N LYS A 15 -1.61 5.64 -4.83
CA LYS A 15 -0.97 4.38 -4.45
C LYS A 15 0.02 4.49 -3.28
N ILE A 16 -0.01 5.57 -2.50
CA ILE A 16 0.95 5.77 -1.39
C ILE A 16 0.23 6.20 -0.12
N LEU A 17 0.29 5.34 0.89
CA LEU A 17 -0.20 5.58 2.24
C LEU A 17 0.98 5.71 3.20
N LEU A 18 1.08 6.85 3.90
CA LEU A 18 1.99 7.04 5.02
C LEU A 18 1.26 6.73 6.34
N SER A 19 1.87 5.97 7.23
CA SER A 19 1.34 5.72 8.58
C SER A 19 2.46 5.48 9.59
N HIS A 20 2.17 5.58 10.89
CA HIS A 20 3.13 5.15 11.91
C HIS A 20 3.15 3.61 12.01
N GLU A 21 1.98 3.02 12.17
CA GLU A 21 1.76 1.57 12.27
C GLU A 21 1.49 0.94 10.90
N PRO A 22 1.82 -0.35 10.70
CA PRO A 22 1.42 -1.06 9.49
C PRO A 22 -0.11 -1.10 9.34
N VAL A 23 -0.59 -0.80 8.13
CA VAL A 23 -2.03 -0.87 7.80
C VAL A 23 -2.27 -2.06 6.87
N TYR A 24 -3.17 -2.94 7.29
CA TYR A 24 -3.45 -4.20 6.58
C TYR A 24 -4.65 -4.09 5.64
N ALA A 25 -4.79 -5.07 4.74
CA ALA A 25 -5.92 -5.21 3.81
C ALA A 25 -6.03 -4.11 2.74
N LEU A 26 -4.92 -3.45 2.40
CA LEU A 26 -4.84 -2.45 1.34
C LEU A 26 -3.99 -2.98 0.17
N SER A 27 -4.62 -3.68 -0.78
CA SER A 27 -3.95 -4.26 -1.95
C SER A 27 -3.60 -3.25 -3.05
N TRP A 28 -4.10 -2.02 -2.92
CA TRP A 28 -4.10 -1.01 -3.98
C TRP A 28 -3.10 0.13 -3.76
N CYS A 29 -2.35 0.09 -2.67
CA CYS A 29 -1.33 1.08 -2.36
C CYS A 29 -0.12 0.45 -1.67
N LEU A 30 1.00 1.17 -1.74
CA LEU A 30 2.16 0.97 -0.89
C LEU A 30 1.89 1.63 0.47
N ASN A 31 1.95 0.86 1.55
CA ASN A 31 1.97 1.39 2.90
C ASN A 31 3.41 1.59 3.39
N ILE A 32 3.86 2.84 3.50
CA ILE A 32 5.15 3.20 4.10
C ILE A 32 4.89 3.48 5.57
N HIS A 33 5.50 2.68 6.44
CA HIS A 33 5.26 2.74 7.88
C HIS A 33 6.56 2.56 8.69
N GLY A 34 6.46 2.66 10.01
CA GLY A 34 7.52 2.31 10.95
C GLY A 34 7.02 1.29 11.96
N HIS A 35 7.29 1.52 13.25
CA HIS A 35 6.77 0.75 14.39
C HIS A 35 7.27 -0.71 14.53
N ASP A 36 7.33 -1.50 13.45
CA ASP A 36 7.82 -2.89 13.50
C ASP A 36 9.36 -2.92 13.55
N HIS A 37 9.92 -2.82 14.75
CA HIS A 37 11.36 -2.87 14.95
C HIS A 37 11.94 -4.29 14.79
N SER A 38 11.11 -5.32 14.84
CA SER A 38 11.56 -6.70 14.67
C SER A 38 11.60 -7.09 13.19
N ASN A 39 10.92 -6.33 12.32
CA ASN A 39 10.75 -6.63 10.90
C ASN A 39 10.21 -8.05 10.67
N ILE A 40 9.34 -8.49 11.58
CA ILE A 40 8.79 -9.85 11.62
C ILE A 40 7.34 -9.90 11.23
N GLU A 41 6.64 -8.76 11.10
CA GLU A 41 5.21 -8.75 10.83
C GLU A 41 4.90 -9.58 9.56
N PRO A 42 4.27 -10.77 9.72
CA PRO A 42 4.08 -11.70 8.62
C PRO A 42 2.98 -11.15 7.74
N TYR A 43 3.40 -10.55 6.64
CA TYR A 43 2.49 -9.75 5.86
C TYR A 43 1.45 -10.59 5.12
N LYS A 44 0.19 -10.13 5.11
CA LYS A 44 -0.91 -10.79 4.41
C LYS A 44 -0.69 -10.75 2.91
N ILE A 45 -0.91 -11.89 2.24
CA ILE A 45 -0.83 -12.03 0.78
C ILE A 45 -1.63 -10.90 0.10
N GLY A 46 -0.97 -10.18 -0.82
CA GLY A 46 -1.63 -9.25 -1.74
C GLY A 46 -1.62 -7.78 -1.33
N CYS A 47 -0.92 -7.39 -0.27
CA CYS A 47 -0.74 -5.98 0.06
C CYS A 47 0.78 -5.63 0.02
N LYS A 48 1.17 -4.36 -0.15
CA LYS A 48 2.60 -3.98 -0.30
C LYS A 48 2.96 -2.95 0.76
N HIS A 49 4.10 -3.13 1.41
CA HIS A 49 4.55 -2.24 2.46
C HIS A 49 6.05 -1.99 2.43
N LEU A 50 6.48 -0.90 3.08
CA LEU A 50 7.88 -0.56 3.32
C LEU A 50 8.02 -0.11 4.77
N ASN A 51 8.73 -0.92 5.56
CA ASN A 51 9.05 -0.61 6.95
C ASN A 51 10.33 0.24 7.04
N LEU A 52 10.19 1.44 7.59
CA LEU A 52 11.25 2.42 7.81
C LEU A 52 11.47 2.71 9.30
N ALA A 53 11.15 1.76 10.19
CA ALA A 53 11.64 1.80 11.57
C ALA A 53 13.15 2.01 11.57
N ALA A 54 13.66 2.84 12.49
CA ALA A 54 15.03 3.37 12.42
C ALA A 54 16.09 2.26 12.32
N ASN A 55 15.93 1.18 13.08
CA ASN A 55 16.84 0.04 13.04
C ASN A 55 16.69 -0.80 11.77
N VAL A 56 15.51 -0.79 11.14
CA VAL A 56 15.21 -1.53 9.90
C VAL A 56 15.81 -0.83 8.69
N CYS A 57 15.75 0.51 8.63
CA CYS A 57 16.39 1.30 7.56
C CYS A 57 17.88 1.59 7.79
N GLY A 58 18.50 0.97 8.80
CA GLY A 58 19.91 1.18 9.13
C GLY A 58 20.23 2.60 9.60
N TYR A 59 19.27 3.27 10.22
CA TYR A 59 19.37 4.66 10.70
C TYR A 59 19.69 5.68 9.59
N MET A 60 19.35 5.34 8.34
CA MET A 60 19.59 6.18 7.17
C MET A 60 18.27 6.73 6.61
N PRO A 61 18.22 8.02 6.25
CA PRO A 61 17.03 8.57 5.62
C PRO A 61 16.81 7.94 4.24
N VAL A 62 15.56 7.64 3.94
CA VAL A 62 15.15 7.07 2.65
C VAL A 62 14.44 8.13 1.83
N SER A 63 14.86 8.31 0.57
CA SER A 63 14.24 9.25 -0.35
C SER A 63 13.04 8.62 -1.06
N LEU A 64 11.84 9.10 -0.75
CA LEU A 64 10.61 8.69 -1.45
C LEU A 64 10.72 8.91 -2.96
N GLY A 65 11.28 10.04 -3.39
CA GLY A 65 11.46 10.35 -4.81
C GLY A 65 12.38 9.36 -5.53
N LYS A 66 13.40 8.82 -4.85
CA LYS A 66 14.27 7.76 -5.38
C LYS A 66 13.48 6.45 -5.55
N LEU A 67 12.76 6.02 -4.51
CA LEU A 67 11.94 4.80 -4.55
C LEU A 67 10.91 4.81 -5.68
N ILE A 68 10.27 5.96 -5.91
CA ILE A 68 9.31 6.14 -7.00
C ILE A 68 10.01 5.97 -8.37
N LYS A 69 11.18 6.60 -8.56
CA LYS A 69 11.97 6.48 -9.80
C LYS A 69 12.45 5.05 -10.06
N GLU A 70 12.72 4.30 -9.00
CA GLU A 70 13.11 2.88 -9.06
C GLU A 70 11.91 1.93 -9.28
N GLY A 71 10.69 2.47 -9.36
CA GLY A 71 9.52 1.69 -9.74
C GLY A 71 8.88 0.91 -8.60
N ILE A 72 9.03 1.35 -7.33
CA ILE A 72 8.43 0.67 -6.16
C ILE A 72 6.90 0.46 -6.28
N LEU A 73 6.21 1.26 -7.11
CA LEU A 73 4.76 1.22 -7.32
C LEU A 73 4.32 0.47 -8.60
N SER A 74 5.27 -0.06 -9.38
CA SER A 74 5.03 -0.57 -10.75
C SER A 74 4.09 -1.78 -10.83
N ASP A 75 4.08 -2.60 -9.79
CA ASP A 75 3.31 -3.84 -9.63
C ASP A 75 2.01 -3.64 -8.82
N ILE A 76 1.76 -2.43 -8.31
CA ILE A 76 0.56 -2.13 -7.52
C ILE A 76 -0.55 -1.66 -8.46
N LEU A 77 -1.67 -2.39 -8.50
CA LEU A 77 -2.89 -1.92 -9.17
C LEU A 77 -3.53 -0.80 -8.35
N SER A 78 -4.10 0.21 -9.01
CA SER A 78 -4.84 1.22 -8.27
C SER A 78 -6.25 0.76 -7.91
N ILE A 79 -6.83 1.40 -6.89
CA ILE A 79 -8.20 1.13 -6.47
C ILE A 79 -9.19 1.30 -7.62
N TYR A 80 -9.02 2.32 -8.47
CA TYR A 80 -9.88 2.53 -9.63
C TYR A 80 -9.76 1.40 -10.64
N ARG A 81 -8.54 0.91 -10.91
CA ARG A 81 -8.36 -0.19 -11.85
C ARG A 81 -8.99 -1.47 -11.33
N ILE A 82 -8.83 -1.76 -10.04
CA ILE A 82 -9.47 -2.90 -9.37
C ILE A 82 -10.99 -2.79 -9.50
N THR A 83 -11.58 -1.62 -9.21
CA THR A 83 -13.02 -1.41 -9.34
C THR A 83 -13.52 -1.60 -10.78
N ILE A 84 -12.79 -1.08 -11.77
CA ILE A 84 -13.13 -1.27 -13.20
C ILE A 84 -13.03 -2.74 -13.59
N ASP A 85 -11.95 -3.43 -13.21
CA ASP A 85 -11.76 -4.83 -13.56
C ASP A 85 -12.81 -5.73 -12.91
N GLN A 86 -13.26 -5.41 -11.68
CA GLN A 86 -14.39 -6.08 -11.03
C GLN A 86 -15.70 -5.84 -11.81
N ALA A 87 -16.02 -4.58 -12.11
CA ALA A 87 -17.25 -4.22 -12.81
C ALA A 87 -17.30 -4.69 -14.28
N THR A 88 -16.15 -4.89 -14.92
CA THR A 88 -16.05 -5.37 -16.31
C THR A 88 -15.79 -6.87 -16.42
N GLY A 89 -15.19 -7.48 -15.39
CA GLY A 89 -14.96 -8.92 -15.26
C GLY A 89 -16.25 -9.71 -15.04
N GLU A 90 -17.24 -9.15 -14.36
CA GLU A 90 -18.59 -9.74 -14.25
C GLU A 90 -19.34 -9.79 -15.59
N LYS A 91 -18.96 -8.98 -16.59
CA LYS A 91 -19.58 -9.02 -17.92
C LYS A 91 -19.00 -10.10 -18.86
N LYS A 92 -17.93 -10.80 -18.46
CA LYS A 92 -17.26 -11.80 -19.33
C LYS A 92 -17.64 -13.24 -19.04
N ASN A 93 -18.38 -13.51 -17.97
CA ASN A 93 -19.03 -14.81 -17.75
C ASN A 93 -20.54 -14.64 -17.83
N GLY A 94 -21.05 -14.62 -19.07
CA GLY A 94 -22.48 -14.78 -19.34
C GLY A 94 -22.96 -16.20 -19.02
N GLU A 95 -22.86 -16.61 -17.76
CA GLU A 95 -23.67 -17.69 -17.20
C GLU A 95 -24.54 -17.07 -16.11
N ALA A 96 -25.82 -16.92 -16.43
CA ALA A 96 -26.84 -16.55 -15.46
C ALA A 96 -26.83 -17.60 -14.33
N VAL A 97 -26.53 -17.17 -13.11
CA VAL A 97 -26.81 -17.97 -11.92
C VAL A 97 -28.32 -17.85 -11.68
N PRO A 98 -29.10 -18.95 -11.68
CA PRO A 98 -30.52 -18.88 -11.39
C PRO A 98 -30.72 -18.55 -9.91
N ASP A 99 -31.67 -17.65 -9.64
CA ASP A 99 -32.17 -17.39 -8.30
C ASP A 99 -32.77 -18.69 -7.73
N ASN A 100 -32.28 -19.08 -6.54
CA ASN A 100 -32.89 -20.10 -5.70
C ASN A 100 -33.31 -19.45 -4.37
#